data_AF-A0A837CQB9-F1
#
_entry.id   AF-A0A837CQB9-F1
#
_cell.length_a   1.000
_cell.length_b   1.000
_cell.length_c   1.000
_cell.angle_alpha   90.00
_cell.angle_beta   90.00
_cell.angle_gamma   90.00
#
_symmetry.space_group_name_H-M   'P 1'
#
loop_
_entity.id
_entity.type
_entity.pdbx_description
1 polymer ?
#
loop_
_entity_poly.entity_id
_entity_poly.type
_entity_poly.pdbx_seq_one_letter_code
_entity_poly.pdbx_strand_id
1 'polypeptide(L)' 'MSTAKTTTHPAASLDETKCLTSQQRLDDTSVGQLEADICTFIHLHNQNPKPFKWTKSADQILASVKRFCHKTQQTLCGEH' A
#
# COMPACT_ATOMS: atom_id res chain seq x y z
N MET A 1 43.83 4.10 52.66
CA MET A 1 43.88 5.32 51.82
C MET A 1 43.14 5.04 50.51
N SER A 2 42.46 6.07 50.00
CA SER A 2 41.77 6.19 48.72
C SER A 2 40.35 5.63 48.58
N THR A 3 39.46 6.60 48.32
CA THR A 3 38.02 6.54 48.08
C THR A 3 37.69 6.33 46.60
N ALA A 4 36.57 5.69 46.28
CA ALA A 4 35.90 5.90 45.00
C ALA A 4 34.38 6.06 45.23
N LYS A 5 33.91 7.27 44.94
CA LYS A 5 32.55 7.77 45.06
C LYS A 5 31.74 7.22 43.88
N THR A 6 30.79 6.32 44.15
CA THR A 6 29.87 5.83 43.10
C THR A 6 28.80 6.89 42.90
N THR A 7 28.89 7.60 41.78
CA THR A 7 27.97 8.66 41.36
C THR A 7 26.71 8.04 40.76
N THR A 8 25.57 8.35 41.38
CA THR A 8 24.22 8.14 40.86
C THR A 8 23.97 8.97 39.60
N HIS A 9 23.44 8.35 38.55
CA HIS A 9 22.67 9.02 37.50
C HIS A 9 21.35 8.25 37.30
N PRO A 10 20.18 8.91 37.37
CA PRO A 10 18.93 8.34 36.89
C PRO A 10 18.61 8.83 35.47
N ALA A 11 17.71 8.08 34.83
CA ALA A 11 16.83 8.47 33.72
C ALA A 11 17.43 8.51 32.29
N ALA A 12 17.16 7.44 31.54
CA ALA A 12 16.76 7.52 30.13
C ALA A 12 15.39 6.82 30.06
N SER A 13 14.28 7.54 30.23
CA SER A 13 13.49 8.12 29.13
C SER A 13 13.20 7.11 28.01
N LEU A 14 12.18 6.29 28.20
CA LEU A 14 11.54 5.54 27.12
C LEU A 14 10.65 6.51 26.33
N ASP A 15 11.26 7.30 25.45
CA ASP A 15 10.56 7.93 24.32
C ASP A 15 11.32 7.60 23.05
N GLU A 16 11.39 6.30 22.75
CA GLU A 16 11.79 5.85 21.43
C GLU A 16 10.47 5.57 20.69
N THR A 17 9.96 6.64 20.09
CA THR A 17 9.18 6.64 18.85
C THR A 17 8.92 5.23 18.34
N LYS A 18 7.70 4.73 18.51
CA LYS A 18 7.17 3.59 17.76
C LYS A 18 7.27 3.95 16.28
N CYS A 19 8.44 3.65 15.72
CA CYS A 19 8.79 3.95 14.35
C CYS A 19 7.68 3.39 13.48
N LEU A 20 7.04 4.25 12.70
CA LEU A 20 5.99 3.91 11.74
C LEU A 20 6.56 3.14 10.53
N THR A 21 7.53 2.27 10.78
CA THR A 21 8.10 1.33 9.82
C THR A 21 7.51 -0.06 10.05
N SER A 22 6.18 -0.15 10.11
CA SER A 22 5.50 -1.35 9.60
C SER A 22 5.39 -1.25 8.07
N GLN A 23 6.51 -0.97 7.39
CA GLN A 23 6.63 -1.44 6.01
C GLN A 23 7.05 -2.90 6.14
N GLN A 24 6.07 -3.78 6.04
CA GLN A 24 6.33 -5.22 5.88
C GLN A 24 7.21 -5.36 4.65
N ARG A 25 8.50 -5.61 4.88
CA ARG A 25 9.44 -5.98 3.83
C ARG A 25 8.97 -7.35 3.34
N LEU A 26 8.60 -7.44 2.07
CA LEU A 26 8.18 -8.70 1.45
C LEU A 26 9.42 -9.59 1.31
N ASP A 27 9.74 -10.28 2.40
CA ASP A 27 10.83 -11.24 2.50
C ASP A 27 10.23 -12.66 2.50
N ASP A 28 9.24 -12.91 1.63
CA ASP A 28 8.48 -14.17 1.65
C ASP A 28 9.17 -15.22 0.76
N THR A 29 9.90 -16.11 1.40
CA THR A 29 10.67 -17.19 0.78
C THR A 29 9.76 -18.39 0.43
N SER A 30 8.78 -18.20 -0.47
CA SER A 30 8.05 -19.27 -1.21
C SER A 30 6.81 -18.68 -1.90
N VAL A 31 6.52 -19.11 -3.14
CA VAL A 31 5.29 -18.75 -3.86
C VAL A 31 4.03 -19.13 -3.06
N GLY A 32 4.06 -20.28 -2.37
CA GLY A 32 2.90 -20.73 -1.58
C GLY A 32 2.60 -19.84 -0.37
N GLN A 33 3.62 -19.19 0.20
CA GLN A 33 3.43 -18.22 1.28
C GLN A 33 2.78 -16.94 0.74
N LEU A 34 3.29 -16.43 -0.38
CA LEU A 34 2.71 -15.27 -1.07
C LEU A 34 1.24 -15.49 -1.44
N GLU A 35 0.89 -16.67 -1.95
CA GLU A 35 -0.50 -17.02 -2.29
C GLU A 35 -1.41 -17.04 -1.06
N ALA A 36 -0.95 -17.61 0.05
CA ALA A 36 -1.70 -17.66 1.31
C ALA A 36 -1.95 -16.24 1.87
N ASP A 37 -0.95 -15.37 1.79
CA ASP A 37 -1.05 -13.99 2.28
C ASP A 37 -2.00 -13.15 1.43
N ILE A 38 -1.95 -13.28 0.10
CA ILE A 38 -2.90 -12.63 -0.82
C ILE A 38 -4.33 -13.11 -0.52
N CYS A 39 -4.54 -14.42 -0.36
CA CYS A 39 -5.86 -14.97 -0.08
C CYS A 39 -6.42 -14.46 1.26
N THR A 40 -5.57 -14.42 2.30
CA THR A 40 -5.92 -13.88 3.62
C THR A 40 -6.31 -12.41 3.52
N PHE A 41 -5.53 -11.61 2.79
CA PHE A 41 -5.81 -10.20 2.56
C PHE A 41 -7.16 -9.97 1.88
N ILE A 42 -7.44 -10.70 0.79
CA ILE A 42 -8.70 -10.62 0.04
C ILE A 42 -9.87 -11.02 0.95
N HIS A 43 -9.74 -12.11 1.70
CA HIS A 43 -10.79 -12.58 2.60
C HIS A 43 -11.15 -11.50 3.63
N LEU A 44 -10.15 -10.97 4.34
CA LEU A 44 -10.35 -9.94 5.36
C LEU A 44 -10.97 -8.66 4.76
N HIS A 45 -10.49 -8.20 3.60
CA HIS A 45 -11.02 -6.99 2.96
C HIS A 45 -12.45 -7.17 2.42
N ASN A 46 -12.84 -8.39 2.06
CA ASN A 46 -14.17 -8.68 1.52
C ASN A 46 -15.22 -9.02 2.59
N GLN A 47 -14.85 -9.23 3.86
CA GLN A 47 -15.79 -9.58 4.94
C GLN A 47 -16.87 -8.52 5.19
N ASN A 48 -16.56 -7.23 4.99
CA ASN A 48 -17.54 -6.15 5.02
C ASN A 48 -17.33 -5.24 3.80
N PRO A 49 -17.82 -5.66 2.62
CA PRO A 49 -17.44 -5.02 1.38
C PRO A 49 -18.03 -3.62 1.32
N LYS A 50 -17.17 -2.60 1.18
CA LYS A 50 -17.62 -1.27 0.81
C LYS A 50 -18.08 -1.32 -0.65
N PRO A 51 -19.36 -1.06 -0.97
CA PRO A 51 -19.80 -1.10 -2.35
C PRO A 51 -19.01 -0.10 -3.18
N PHE A 52 -18.38 -0.57 -4.26
CA PHE A 52 -17.79 0.33 -5.23
C PHE A 52 -18.90 1.12 -5.90
N LYS A 53 -18.86 2.45 -5.73
CA LYS A 53 -19.80 3.36 -6.36
C LYS A 53 -19.20 3.88 -7.65
N TRP A 54 -19.82 3.54 -8.78
CA TRP A 54 -19.52 4.19 -10.06
C TRP A 54 -19.82 5.68 -9.94
N THR A 55 -18.79 6.52 -9.99
CA THR A 55 -18.92 7.98 -9.93
C THR A 55 -19.25 8.61 -11.28
N LYS A 56 -19.12 7.83 -12.36
CA LYS A 56 -19.45 8.22 -13.73
C LYS A 56 -20.77 7.59 -14.14
N SER A 57 -21.60 8.35 -14.83
CA SER A 57 -22.77 7.78 -15.50
C SER A 57 -22.35 6.84 -16.63
N ALA A 58 -23.25 5.96 -17.06
CA ALA A 58 -23.03 5.12 -18.24
C ALA A 58 -22.60 5.95 -19.46
N ASP A 59 -23.27 7.10 -19.70
CA ASP A 59 -22.94 7.98 -20.82
C ASP A 59 -21.51 8.55 -20.72
N GLN A 60 -21.08 8.92 -19.51
CA GLN A 60 -19.72 9.43 -19.30
C GLN A 60 -18.65 8.36 -19.54
N ILE A 61 -18.95 7.10 -19.18
CA ILE A 61 -18.07 5.95 -19.46
C ILE A 61 -17.99 5.73 -20.98
N LEU A 62 -19.14 5.66 -21.65
CA LEU A 62 -19.20 5.47 -23.11
C LEU A 62 -18.51 6.60 -23.88
N ALA A 63 -18.68 7.84 -23.43
CA ALA A 63 -17.96 8.98 -24.00
C ALA A 63 -16.44 8.83 -23.84
N SER A 64 -15.97 8.28 -22.72
CA SER A 64 -14.54 8.02 -22.51
C SER A 64 -14.01 6.93 -23.44
N VAL A 65 -14.77 5.85 -23.63
CA VAL A 65 -14.42 4.79 -24.59
C VAL A 65 -14.37 5.35 -26.01
N LYS A 66 -15.37 6.14 -26.43
CA LYS A 66 -15.38 6.77 -27.75
C LYS A 66 -14.15 7.66 -27.99
N ARG A 67 -13.81 8.52 -27.01
CA ARG A 67 -12.60 9.36 -27.09
C ARG A 67 -11.33 8.53 -27.19
N PHE A 68 -11.24 7.45 -26.41
CA PHE A 68 -10.11 6.54 -26.46
C PHE A 68 -9.97 5.90 -27.85
N CYS A 69 -11.05 5.34 -28.40
CA CYS A 69 -11.03 4.75 -29.74
C CYS A 69 -10.58 5.76 -30.81
N HIS A 70 -11.12 6.98 -30.81
CA HIS A 70 -10.70 8.03 -31.75
C HIS A 70 -9.23 8.40 -31.59
N LYS A 71 -8.75 8.59 -30.35
CA LYS A 71 -7.34 8.90 -30.10
C LYS A 71 -6.45 7.76 -30.60
N THR A 72 -6.77 6.52 -30.27
CA THR A 72 -6.02 5.34 -30.70
C THR A 72 -6.00 5.24 -32.22
N GLN A 73 -7.13 5.47 -32.90
CA GLN A 73 -7.17 5.50 -34.37
C GLN A 73 -6.27 6.61 -34.95
N GLN A 74 -6.30 7.82 -34.39
CA GLN A 74 -5.44 8.92 -34.84
C GLN A 74 -3.96 8.66 -34.58
N THR A 75 -3.61 8.05 -33.45
CA THR A 75 -2.21 7.73 -33.12
C THR A 75 -1.69 6.58 -33.97
N LEU A 76 -2.51 5.54 -34.24
CA LEU A 76 -2.09 4.39 -35.03
C LEU A 76 -2.12 4.64 -36.54
N CYS A 77 -3.02 5.50 -37.02
CA CYS A 77 -3.13 5.85 -38.44
C CYS A 77 -2.42 7.18 -38.79
N GLY A 78 -1.84 7.87 -37.80
CA GLY A 78 -1.17 9.16 -37.95
C GLY A 78 0.36 9.07 -38.06
N GLU A 79 0.93 7.86 -38.13
CA GLU A 79 2.32 7.66 -38.54
C GLU A 79 2.37 7.48 -40.06
N HIS A 80 2.25 8.59 -40.80
CA HIS A 80 2.73 8.75 -42.17
C HIS A 80 2.91 10.23 -42.50
#